data_AF-A0A8T4SI97-F1
#
_entry.id   AF-A0A8T4SI97-F1
#
_cell.length_a   1.000
_cell.length_b   1.000
_cell.length_c   1.000
_cell.angle_alpha   90.00
_cell.angle_beta   90.00
_cell.angle_gamma   90.00
#
_symmetry.space_group_name_H-M   'P 1'
#
loop_
_entity.id
_entity.type
_entity.pdbx_description
1 polymer ?
#
loop_
_entity_poly.entity_id
_entity_poly.type
_entity_poly.pdbx_seq_one_letter_code
_entity_poly.pdbx_strand_id
1 'polypeptide(L)'
;MPEEIERLRKEKERMEKERVRQEILEKISEGSDANIPDDLIERERGLILDGLKQQVSRAFRISFEDYLKKINKTEKELYDSLLPAAKKRIIGFLVLKEIAEKENINVSEEEISKEEEAIIKNFPDAQNIDREQLKEYTKDIVRNEKTLNFLENLNS
;
A
#
# COMPACT_ATOMS: atom_id res chain seq x y z
N MET A 1 21.19 25.78 -0.53
CA MET A 1 22.01 24.78 0.19
C MET A 1 21.32 24.19 1.44
N PRO A 2 20.62 24.95 2.32
CA PRO A 2 19.88 24.34 3.45
C PRO A 2 18.72 23.43 3.00
N GLU A 3 18.00 23.85 1.96
CA GLU A 3 16.83 23.12 1.42
C GLU A 3 17.18 21.77 0.78
N GLU A 4 18.43 21.58 0.34
CA GLU A 4 18.89 20.37 -0.32
C GLU A 4 19.31 19.31 0.70
N ILE A 5 19.96 19.74 1.79
CA ILE A 5 20.25 18.89 2.96
C ILE A 5 18.96 18.43 3.63
N GLU A 6 18.00 19.34 3.80
CA GLU A 6 16.68 19.01 4.36
C GLU A 6 15.91 18.03 3.47
N ARG A 7 15.96 18.20 2.13
CA ARG A 7 15.38 17.24 1.18
C ARG A 7 16.02 15.86 1.29
N LEU A 8 17.35 15.80 1.32
CA LEU A 8 18.09 14.54 1.45
C LEU A 8 17.78 13.84 2.79
N ARG A 9 17.63 14.62 3.87
CA ARG A 9 17.29 14.07 5.18
C ARG A 9 15.89 13.48 5.20
N LYS A 10 14.89 14.20 4.69
CA LYS A 10 13.50 13.71 4.56
C LYS A 10 13.41 12.47 3.68
N GLU A 11 14.17 12.45 2.58
CA GLU A 11 14.20 11.28 1.71
C GLU A 11 14.80 10.07 2.41
N LYS A 12 15.89 10.25 3.17
CA LYS A 12 16.49 9.17 3.96
C LYS A 12 15.55 8.66 5.07
N GLU A 13 14.88 9.56 5.79
CA GLU A 13 13.87 9.20 6.80
C GLU A 13 12.71 8.41 6.17
N ARG A 14 12.25 8.84 4.99
CA ARG A 14 11.21 8.13 4.22
C ARG A 14 11.66 6.73 3.81
N MET A 15 12.87 6.60 3.28
CA MET A 15 13.43 5.31 2.86
C MET A 15 13.60 4.35 4.04
N GLU A 16 14.07 4.82 5.19
CA GLU A 16 14.21 3.98 6.38
C GLU A 16 12.85 3.55 6.91
N LYS A 17 11.87 4.47 6.95
CA LYS A 17 10.50 4.14 7.32
C LYS A 17 9.90 3.07 6.39
N GLU A 18 10.09 3.21 5.08
CA GLU A 18 9.65 2.20 4.09
C GLU A 18 10.35 0.86 4.30
N ARG A 19 11.66 0.85 4.60
CA ARG A 19 12.43 -0.37 4.88
C ARG A 19 11.89 -1.10 6.12
N VAL A 20 11.67 -0.39 7.22
CA VAL A 20 11.14 -0.97 8.47
C VAL A 20 9.73 -1.53 8.25
N ARG A 21 8.86 -0.78 7.55
CA ARG A 21 7.51 -1.26 7.19
C ARG A 21 7.55 -2.54 6.37
N GLN A 22 8.42 -2.60 5.37
CA GLN A 22 8.59 -3.80 4.56
C GLN A 22 9.04 -4.99 5.40
N GLU A 23 9.98 -4.78 6.33
CA GLU A 23 10.46 -5.84 7.22
C GLU A 23 9.35 -6.34 8.17
N ILE A 24 8.53 -5.44 8.70
CA ILE A 24 7.35 -5.80 9.51
C ILE A 24 6.38 -6.64 8.67
N LEU A 25 5.99 -6.13 7.49
CA LEU A 25 5.05 -6.80 6.59
C LEU A 25 5.56 -8.18 6.13
N GLU A 26 6.86 -8.31 5.89
CA GLU A 26 7.48 -9.56 5.51
C GLU A 26 7.37 -10.58 6.66
N LYS A 27 7.81 -10.22 7.86
CA LYS A 27 7.74 -11.09 9.05
C LYS A 27 6.32 -11.55 9.37
N ILE A 28 5.32 -10.66 9.28
CA ILE A 28 3.92 -11.04 9.53
C ILE A 28 3.36 -11.94 8.42
N SER A 29 3.82 -11.76 7.17
CA SER A 29 3.34 -12.54 6.03
C SER A 29 3.92 -13.96 5.99
N GLU A 30 5.16 -14.15 6.45
CA GLU A 30 5.84 -15.47 6.45
C GLU A 30 5.22 -16.46 7.44
N GLY A 31 4.65 -15.97 8.54
CA GLY A 31 4.02 -16.82 9.56
C GLY A 31 2.54 -17.15 9.29
N SER A 32 1.96 -16.65 8.20
CA SER A 32 0.51 -16.65 8.00
C SER A 32 0.14 -17.38 6.71
N ASP A 33 -0.62 -18.47 6.86
CA ASP A 33 -1.18 -19.22 5.73
C ASP A 33 -2.67 -18.86 5.59
N ALA A 34 -3.00 -18.02 4.62
CA ALA A 34 -4.37 -17.57 4.37
C ALA A 34 -4.86 -18.10 3.02
N ASN A 35 -6.05 -18.71 3.01
CA ASN A 35 -6.71 -19.08 1.75
C ASN A 35 -7.35 -17.82 1.14
N ILE A 36 -6.62 -17.18 0.22
CA ILE A 36 -7.04 -15.92 -0.40
C ILE A 36 -7.81 -16.22 -1.69
N PRO A 37 -9.02 -15.65 -1.88
CA PRO A 37 -9.76 -15.77 -3.12
C PRO A 37 -8.99 -15.21 -4.33
N ASP A 38 -9.03 -15.92 -5.46
CA ASP A 38 -8.31 -15.53 -6.69
C ASP A 38 -8.73 -14.14 -7.19
N ASP A 39 -10.02 -13.80 -7.12
CA ASP A 39 -10.52 -12.48 -7.52
C ASP A 39 -9.87 -11.33 -6.74
N LEU A 40 -9.58 -11.56 -5.45
CA LEU A 40 -8.92 -10.57 -4.60
C LEU A 40 -7.44 -10.42 -4.96
N ILE A 41 -6.79 -11.55 -5.28
CA ILE A 41 -5.40 -11.56 -5.75
C ILE A 41 -5.28 -10.78 -7.07
N GLU A 42 -6.17 -11.02 -8.03
CA GLU A 42 -6.15 -10.32 -9.31
C GLU A 42 -6.40 -8.82 -9.16
N ARG A 43 -7.36 -8.44 -8.31
CA ARG A 43 -7.59 -7.03 -8.00
C ARG A 43 -6.33 -6.36 -7.42
N GLU A 44 -5.68 -6.99 -6.44
CA GLU A 44 -4.47 -6.44 -5.83
C GLU A 44 -3.30 -6.37 -6.82
N ARG A 45 -3.12 -7.37 -7.69
CA ARG A 45 -2.11 -7.33 -8.76
C ARG A 45 -2.33 -6.13 -9.69
N GLY A 46 -3.58 -5.85 -10.06
CA GLY A 46 -3.95 -4.68 -10.85
C GLY A 46 -3.53 -3.38 -10.17
N LEU A 47 -3.86 -3.22 -8.89
CA LEU A 47 -3.49 -2.05 -8.10
C LEU A 47 -1.96 -1.86 -8.01
N ILE A 48 -1.21 -2.94 -7.82
CA ILE A 48 0.26 -2.89 -7.80
C ILE A 48 0.81 -2.44 -9.17
N LEU A 49 0.26 -2.99 -10.26
CA LEU A 49 0.67 -2.63 -11.62
C LEU A 49 0.39 -1.15 -11.92
N ASP A 50 -0.78 -0.65 -11.54
CA ASP A 50 -1.15 0.76 -11.74
C ASP A 50 -0.28 1.70 -10.91
N GLY A 51 0.01 1.31 -9.66
CA GLY A 51 0.97 2.02 -8.82
C GLY A 51 2.36 2.10 -9.46
N LEU A 52 2.83 1.01 -10.04
CA LEU A 52 4.10 0.96 -10.77
C LEU A 52 4.08 1.86 -12.02
N LYS A 53 3.01 1.82 -12.81
CA LYS A 53 2.83 2.72 -13.98
C LYS A 53 2.93 4.19 -13.58
N GLN A 54 2.24 4.58 -12.50
CA GLN A 54 2.32 5.94 -11.98
C GLN A 54 3.71 6.29 -11.44
N GLN A 55 4.38 5.37 -10.75
CA GLN A 55 5.75 5.57 -10.25
C GLN A 55 6.72 5.75 -11.41
N VAL A 56 6.63 4.93 -12.46
CA VAL A 56 7.48 5.03 -13.65
C VAL A 56 7.34 6.39 -14.32
N SER A 57 6.10 6.83 -14.52
CA SER A 57 5.80 8.14 -15.08
C SER A 57 6.39 9.28 -14.23
N ARG A 58 6.24 9.21 -12.89
CA ARG A 58 6.72 10.25 -11.97
C ARG A 58 8.24 10.28 -11.82
N ALA A 59 8.87 9.13 -11.62
CA ALA A 59 10.28 9.00 -11.27
C ALA A 59 11.18 9.01 -12.50
N PHE A 60 10.82 8.27 -13.55
CA PHE A 60 11.65 8.12 -14.74
C PHE A 60 11.23 9.03 -15.90
N ARG A 61 10.02 9.62 -15.84
CA ARG A 61 9.49 10.52 -16.89
C ARG A 61 9.47 9.87 -18.28
N ILE A 62 9.26 8.55 -18.31
CA ILE A 62 9.14 7.74 -19.53
C ILE A 62 7.77 7.08 -19.59
N SER A 63 7.38 6.65 -20.79
CA SER A 63 6.20 5.80 -20.97
C SER A 63 6.41 4.43 -20.29
N PHE A 64 5.30 3.77 -19.93
CA PHE A 64 5.37 2.43 -19.37
C PHE A 64 5.90 1.41 -20.38
N GLU A 65 5.60 1.59 -21.67
CA GLU A 65 6.15 0.76 -22.76
C GLU A 65 7.67 0.86 -22.84
N ASP A 66 8.23 2.06 -22.71
CA ASP A 66 9.68 2.24 -22.73
C ASP A 66 10.35 1.68 -21.47
N TYR A 67 9.65 1.72 -20.33
CA TYR A 67 10.10 1.02 -19.13
C TYR A 67 10.16 -0.49 -19.33
N LEU A 68 9.12 -1.09 -19.91
CA LEU A 68 9.07 -2.53 -20.24
C LEU A 68 10.21 -2.94 -21.18
N LYS A 69 10.50 -2.13 -22.21
CA LYS A 69 11.66 -2.33 -23.11
C LYS A 69 12.97 -2.28 -22.34
N LYS A 70 13.14 -1.32 -21.43
CA LYS A 70 14.37 -1.19 -20.61
C LYS A 70 14.63 -2.40 -19.73
N ILE A 71 13.58 -2.99 -19.16
CA ILE A 71 13.69 -4.19 -18.30
C ILE A 71 13.59 -5.49 -19.09
N ASN A 72 13.42 -5.42 -20.42
CA ASN A 72 13.25 -6.54 -21.33
C ASN A 72 12.14 -7.52 -20.87
N LYS A 73 10.99 -6.99 -20.47
CA LYS A 73 9.80 -7.77 -20.08
C LYS A 73 8.58 -7.30 -20.84
N THR A 74 7.66 -8.22 -21.09
CA THR A 74 6.28 -7.88 -21.49
C THR A 74 5.45 -7.47 -20.26
N GLU A 75 4.33 -6.77 -20.50
CA GLU A 75 3.39 -6.42 -19.43
C GLU A 75 2.84 -7.68 -18.73
N LYS A 76 2.57 -8.75 -19.49
CA LYS A 76 2.11 -10.03 -18.93
C LYS A 76 3.15 -10.65 -18.00
N GLU A 77 4.41 -10.73 -18.41
CA GLU A 77 5.48 -11.28 -17.56
C GLU A 77 5.70 -10.45 -16.29
N LEU A 78 5.63 -9.12 -16.42
CA LEU A 78 5.69 -8.24 -15.27
C LEU A 78 4.49 -8.49 -14.34
N TYR A 79 3.27 -8.50 -14.88
CA TYR A 79 2.05 -8.75 -14.12
C TYR A 79 2.08 -10.11 -13.42
N ASP A 80 2.53 -11.17 -14.09
CA ASP A 80 2.72 -12.53 -13.53
C ASP A 80 3.73 -12.54 -12.39
N SER A 81 4.79 -11.72 -12.47
CA SER A 81 5.75 -11.57 -11.39
C SER A 81 5.21 -10.83 -10.15
N LEU A 82 4.04 -10.18 -10.24
CA LEU A 82 3.42 -9.47 -9.11
C LEU A 82 2.63 -10.40 -8.17
N LEU A 83 2.35 -11.64 -8.57
CA LEU A 83 1.53 -12.56 -7.78
C LEU A 83 2.02 -12.73 -6.33
N PRO A 84 3.32 -12.95 -6.05
CA PRO A 84 3.81 -13.07 -4.67
C PRO A 84 3.63 -11.77 -3.87
N ALA A 85 3.84 -10.62 -4.50
CA ALA A 85 3.68 -9.32 -3.85
C ALA A 85 2.22 -9.04 -3.49
N ALA A 86 1.28 -9.38 -4.39
CA ALA A 86 -0.16 -9.25 -4.13
C ALA A 86 -0.61 -10.12 -2.95
N LYS A 87 -0.20 -11.40 -2.93
CA LYS A 87 -0.48 -12.29 -1.80
C LYS A 87 0.07 -11.75 -0.48
N LYS A 88 1.34 -11.31 -0.47
CA LYS A 88 1.96 -10.71 0.73
C LYS A 88 1.21 -9.48 1.22
N ARG A 89 0.76 -8.59 0.32
CA ARG A 89 -0.01 -7.40 0.70
C ARG A 89 -1.36 -7.75 1.32
N ILE A 90 -2.10 -8.68 0.73
CA ILE A 90 -3.40 -9.12 1.25
C ILE A 90 -3.23 -9.76 2.63
N ILE A 91 -2.24 -10.67 2.78
CA ILE A 91 -1.94 -11.29 4.08
C ILE A 91 -1.56 -10.23 5.11
N GLY A 92 -0.66 -9.30 4.74
CA GLY A 92 -0.26 -8.21 5.63
C GLY A 92 -1.46 -7.37 6.08
N PHE A 93 -2.38 -7.05 5.17
CA PHE A 93 -3.61 -6.33 5.49
C PHE A 93 -4.49 -7.10 6.50
N LEU A 94 -4.66 -8.40 6.31
CA LEU A 94 -5.45 -9.25 7.21
C LEU A 94 -4.80 -9.37 8.60
N VAL A 95 -3.49 -9.56 8.65
CA VAL A 95 -2.75 -9.67 9.92
C VAL A 95 -2.75 -8.34 10.67
N LEU A 96 -2.56 -7.21 9.96
CA LEU A 96 -2.67 -5.88 10.59
C LEU A 96 -4.06 -5.64 11.16
N LYS A 97 -5.11 -6.07 10.47
CA LYS A 97 -6.49 -5.97 10.98
C LYS A 97 -6.65 -6.74 12.28
N GLU A 98 -6.18 -7.98 12.33
CA GLU A 98 -6.20 -8.82 13.53
C GLU A 98 -5.39 -8.21 14.69
N ILE A 99 -4.22 -7.65 14.41
CA ILE A 99 -3.40 -6.94 15.42
C ILE A 99 -4.15 -5.71 15.93
N ALA A 100 -4.76 -4.94 15.04
CA ALA A 100 -5.51 -3.75 15.40
C ALA A 100 -6.68 -4.06 16.36
N GLU A 101 -7.37 -5.18 16.13
CA GLU A 101 -8.45 -5.66 17.01
C GLU A 101 -7.90 -6.07 18.38
N LYS A 102 -6.79 -6.81 18.43
CA LYS A 102 -6.14 -7.24 19.69
C LYS A 102 -5.62 -6.07 20.52
N GLU A 103 -4.97 -5.11 19.86
CA GLU A 103 -4.37 -3.93 20.48
C GLU A 103 -5.38 -2.79 20.68
N ASN A 104 -6.66 -3.02 20.35
CA ASN A 104 -7.75 -2.04 20.49
C ASN A 104 -7.45 -0.70 19.77
N ILE A 105 -6.85 -0.80 18.58
CA ILE A 105 -6.53 0.36 17.73
C ILE A 105 -7.82 0.88 17.09
N ASN A 106 -8.28 2.01 17.62
CA ASN A 106 -9.49 2.69 17.18
C ASN A 106 -9.20 3.80 16.17
N VAL A 107 -10.13 3.99 15.25
CA VAL A 107 -10.11 5.05 14.24
C VAL A 107 -11.26 6.01 14.51
N SER A 108 -10.96 7.31 14.51
CA SER A 108 -11.96 8.35 14.65
C SER A 108 -12.66 8.67 13.34
N GLU A 109 -13.89 9.19 13.42
CA GLU A 109 -14.65 9.63 12.24
C GLU A 109 -13.90 10.71 11.43
N GLU A 110 -13.16 11.60 12.10
CA GLU A 110 -12.36 12.63 11.43
C GLU A 110 -11.24 12.03 10.57
N GLU A 111 -10.56 11.00 11.07
CA GLU A 111 -9.51 10.31 10.30
C GLU A 111 -10.10 9.57 9.10
N ILE A 112 -11.30 8.98 9.24
CA ILE A 112 -12.02 8.31 8.15
C ILE A 112 -12.39 9.34 7.07
N SER A 113 -13.06 10.43 7.44
CA SER A 113 -13.49 11.44 6.46
C SER A 113 -12.33 12.08 5.70
N LYS A 114 -11.19 12.34 6.38
CA LYS A 114 -9.97 12.85 5.73
C LYS A 114 -9.45 11.90 4.66
N GLU A 115 -9.45 10.60 4.95
CA GLU A 115 -8.97 9.60 4.01
C GLU A 115 -9.99 9.33 2.88
N GLU A 116 -11.29 9.40 3.16
CA GLU A 116 -12.34 9.31 2.13
C GLU A 116 -12.18 10.39 1.07
N GLU A 117 -11.96 11.65 1.50
CA GLU A 117 -11.68 12.76 0.60
C GLU A 117 -10.43 12.52 -0.25
N ALA A 118 -9.38 11.95 0.33
CA ALA A 118 -8.16 11.60 -0.37
C ALA A 118 -8.38 10.50 -1.42
N ILE A 119 -9.12 9.44 -1.08
CA ILE A 119 -9.47 8.35 -1.99
C ILE A 119 -10.29 8.89 -3.17
N ILE A 120 -11.33 9.67 -2.91
CA ILE A 120 -12.20 10.25 -3.96
C ILE A 120 -11.40 11.15 -4.90
N LYS A 121 -10.44 11.92 -4.37
CA LYS A 121 -9.58 12.79 -5.17
C LYS A 121 -8.65 12.00 -6.09
N ASN A 122 -8.11 10.88 -5.61
CA ASN A 122 -7.17 10.06 -6.36
C ASN A 122 -7.87 9.07 -7.31
N PHE A 123 -9.10 8.68 -7.00
CA PHE A 123 -9.91 7.72 -7.74
C PHE A 123 -11.35 8.26 -7.85
N PRO A 124 -11.63 9.11 -8.86
CA PRO A 124 -12.96 9.70 -9.02
C PRO A 124 -14.10 8.67 -9.12
N ASP A 125 -13.81 7.47 -9.63
CA ASP A 125 -14.76 6.36 -9.71
C ASP A 125 -15.21 5.85 -8.33
N ALA A 126 -14.45 6.13 -7.27
CA ALA A 126 -14.84 5.81 -5.90
C ALA A 126 -16.10 6.58 -5.45
N GLN A 127 -16.46 7.68 -6.12
CA GLN A 127 -17.73 8.39 -5.88
C GLN A 127 -18.97 7.56 -6.21
N ASN A 128 -18.82 6.53 -7.04
CA ASN A 128 -19.91 5.63 -7.44
C ASN A 128 -20.07 4.43 -6.50
N ILE A 129 -19.18 4.28 -5.51
CA ILE A 129 -19.28 3.24 -4.48
C ILE A 129 -20.32 3.70 -3.45
N ASP A 130 -21.07 2.73 -2.91
CA ASP A 130 -21.97 3.01 -1.80
C ASP A 130 -21.23 3.67 -0.62
N ARG A 131 -21.86 4.66 0.03
CA ARG A 131 -21.17 5.46 1.07
C ARG A 131 -20.80 4.62 2.29
N GLU A 132 -21.64 3.68 2.70
CA GLU A 132 -21.32 2.84 3.85
C GLU A 132 -20.16 1.89 3.54
N GLN A 133 -20.15 1.34 2.31
CA GLN A 133 -19.05 0.51 1.84
C GLN A 133 -17.73 1.27 1.72
N LEU A 134 -17.76 2.49 1.17
CA LEU A 134 -16.57 3.35 1.08
C LEU A 134 -16.04 3.69 2.48
N LYS A 135 -16.95 3.98 3.42
CA LYS A 135 -16.60 4.29 4.80
C LYS A 135 -15.95 3.11 5.51
N GLU A 136 -16.51 1.91 5.38
CA GLU A 136 -15.94 0.70 5.98
C GLU A 136 -14.57 0.35 5.39
N TYR A 137 -14.43 0.44 4.07
CA TYR A 137 -13.16 0.26 3.39
C TYR A 137 -12.10 1.26 3.88
N THR A 138 -12.48 2.54 3.96
CA THR A 138 -11.59 3.61 4.41
C THR A 138 -11.18 3.43 5.86
N LYS A 139 -12.12 3.02 6.72
CA LYS A 139 -11.84 2.70 8.11
C LYS A 139 -10.78 1.61 8.25
N ASP A 140 -10.86 0.55 7.44
CA ASP A 140 -9.88 -0.53 7.49
C ASP A 140 -8.49 -0.07 6.98
N ILE A 141 -8.42 0.79 5.96
CA ILE A 141 -7.17 1.42 5.51
C ILE A 141 -6.53 2.21 6.65
N VAL A 142 -7.28 3.15 7.23
CA VAL A 142 -6.77 4.03 8.27
C VAL A 142 -6.34 3.23 9.50
N ARG A 143 -7.11 2.21 9.87
CA ARG A 143 -6.77 1.32 11.00
C ARG A 143 -5.46 0.59 10.75
N ASN A 144 -5.27 0.03 9.54
CA ASN A 144 -4.05 -0.68 9.20
C ASN A 144 -2.82 0.24 9.18
N GLU A 145 -2.97 1.46 8.68
CA GLU A 145 -1.90 2.46 8.74
C GLU A 145 -1.56 2.83 10.20
N LYS A 146 -2.55 3.02 11.08
CA LYS A 146 -2.29 3.25 12.51
C LYS A 146 -1.60 2.05 13.17
N THR A 147 -1.95 0.84 12.76
CA THR A 147 -1.35 -0.39 13.27
C THR A 147 0.11 -0.52 12.83
N LEU A 148 0.43 -0.19 11.58
CA LEU A 148 1.82 -0.12 11.12
C LEU A 148 2.63 0.91 11.93
N ASN A 149 2.10 2.12 12.13
CA ASN A 149 2.78 3.12 12.94
C ASN A 149 2.97 2.66 14.41
N PHE A 150 2.01 1.94 14.97
CA PHE A 150 2.16 1.31 16.29
C PHE A 150 3.31 0.29 16.32
N LEU A 151 3.36 -0.62 15.35
CA LEU A 151 4.41 -1.65 15.23
C LEU A 151 5.80 -1.04 14.94
N GLU A 152 5.87 0.05 14.18
CA GLU A 152 7.11 0.81 13.96
C GLU A 152 7.67 1.35 15.28
N ASN A 153 6.81 1.95 16.11
CA ASN A 153 7.21 2.54 17.39
C ASN A 153 7.63 1.48 18.43
N LEU A 154 7.18 0.23 18.29
CA LEU A 154 7.63 -0.88 19.13
C LEU A 154 9.02 -1.42 18.74
N ASN A 155 9.41 -1.26 17.47
CA ASN A 155 10.70 -1.72 16.94
C ASN A 155 11.77 -0.62 16.86
N SER A 156 11.48 0.57 17.37
CA SER A 156 12.36 1.75 17.37
C SER A 156 13.22 1.87 18.63
#